data_AF-A0A958C4I6-F1
#
_entry.id   AF-A0A958C4I6-F1
#
_cell.length_a   1.000
_cell.length_b   1.000
_cell.length_c   1.000
_cell.angle_alpha   90.00
_cell.angle_beta   90.00
_cell.angle_gamma   90.00
#
_symmetry.space_group_name_H-M   'P 1'
#
loop_
_entity.id
_entity.type
_entity.pdbx_description
1 polymer ?
#
loop_
_entity_poly.entity_id
_entity_poly.type
_entity_poly.pdbx_seq_one_letter_code
_entity_poly.pdbx_strand_id
1 'polypeptide(L)'
;MTTATIAPAIESPPAPPLSWFFRAYRVALGALALLFLLPNDLFIRPSSGLDPSWAIAINLAFERGMRFGEDFIFTFGPLGIFATRLNIGVSTLAMVAWDVFLVGSIATVLTLTLRETRTYLSVFLAFLAALLFTVVAPYTTALINTLFVIYLFLLIYHLRRGALWALALAVVYSWLIFFTKANMGLPALALMGVYLAYLLIRPRPGGRRPAVVAVAGFVVLGVVLTVALNVDIIGFTLGSWHLADAYNDAMVFPLVNSPLPPEMLPLSLAIIGAFILLALANWRAMVRDLDFAFTYLMIAGYIFLVFKHAYVRTWGHPWYFFQSVPAAIGLLALFASP
;
A
#
# COMPACT_ATOMS: atom_id res chain seq x y z
N MET A 1 -33.83 -37.74 -22.72
CA MET A 1 -33.01 -36.72 -22.04
C MET A 1 -33.77 -36.25 -20.80
N THR A 2 -33.42 -36.80 -19.65
CA THR A 2 -34.01 -36.50 -18.35
C THR A 2 -33.34 -35.25 -17.77
N THR A 3 -34.10 -34.16 -17.66
CA THR A 3 -33.71 -32.95 -16.93
C THR A 3 -33.62 -33.26 -15.44
N ALA A 4 -32.41 -33.46 -14.94
CA ALA A 4 -32.15 -33.56 -13.51
C ALA A 4 -32.43 -32.20 -12.84
N THR A 5 -33.50 -32.14 -12.08
CA THR A 5 -33.85 -31.04 -11.19
C THR A 5 -32.79 -30.95 -10.09
N ILE A 6 -31.95 -29.92 -10.15
CA ILE A 6 -30.99 -29.59 -9.09
C ILE A 6 -31.80 -29.19 -7.86
N ALA A 7 -31.69 -29.97 -6.79
CA ALA A 7 -32.32 -29.63 -5.52
C ALA A 7 -31.81 -28.25 -5.03
N PRO A 8 -32.70 -27.38 -4.50
CA PRO A 8 -32.30 -26.08 -3.99
C PRO A 8 -31.24 -26.25 -2.89
N ALA A 9 -30.18 -25.46 -2.95
CA ALA A 9 -29.14 -25.43 -1.94
C ALA A 9 -29.80 -25.19 -0.57
N ILE A 10 -29.57 -26.10 0.37
CA ILE A 10 -30.02 -25.94 1.75
C ILE A 10 -29.32 -24.70 2.29
N GLU A 11 -30.06 -23.59 2.43
CA GLU A 11 -29.54 -22.38 3.03
C GLU A 11 -29.07 -22.71 4.45
N SER A 12 -27.76 -22.58 4.68
CA SER A 12 -27.19 -22.74 6.01
C SER A 12 -27.83 -21.71 6.94
N PRO A 13 -28.21 -22.10 8.18
CA PRO A 13 -28.83 -21.19 9.12
C PRO A 13 -27.92 -19.96 9.36
N PRO A 14 -28.50 -18.76 9.55
CA PRO A 14 -27.72 -17.56 9.80
C PRO A 14 -26.84 -17.74 11.05
N ALA A 15 -25.58 -17.34 10.95
CA ALA A 15 -24.65 -17.41 12.07
C ALA A 15 -25.23 -16.66 13.29
N PRO A 16 -25.06 -17.20 14.51
CA PRO A 16 -25.60 -16.58 15.71
C PRO A 16 -25.05 -15.15 15.88
N PRO A 17 -25.86 -14.22 16.43
CA PRO A 17 -25.41 -12.85 16.64
C PRO A 17 -24.19 -12.82 17.56
N LEU A 18 -23.16 -12.08 17.14
CA LEU A 18 -21.94 -11.87 17.93
C LEU A 18 -22.30 -11.32 19.32
N SER A 19 -21.69 -11.89 20.36
CA SER A 19 -21.85 -11.42 21.73
C SER A 19 -21.49 -9.94 21.85
N TRP A 20 -22.16 -9.23 22.75
CA TRP A 20 -21.88 -7.81 22.98
C TRP A 20 -20.42 -7.57 23.40
N PHE A 21 -19.83 -8.49 24.17
CA PHE A 21 -18.41 -8.49 24.52
C PHE A 21 -17.50 -8.51 23.30
N PHE A 22 -17.78 -9.37 22.32
CA PHE A 22 -16.98 -9.44 21.10
C PHE A 22 -17.10 -8.15 20.27
N ARG A 23 -18.29 -7.55 20.20
CA ARG A 23 -18.50 -6.25 19.53
C ARG A 23 -17.72 -5.13 20.24
N ALA A 24 -17.80 -5.07 21.56
CA ALA A 24 -17.07 -4.09 22.36
C ALA A 24 -15.54 -4.26 22.18
N TYR A 25 -15.05 -5.49 22.22
CA TYR A 25 -13.64 -5.82 21.97
C TYR A 25 -13.16 -5.34 20.60
N ARG A 26 -13.96 -5.59 19.56
CA ARG A 26 -13.69 -5.14 18.19
C ARG A 26 -13.63 -3.61 18.07
N VAL A 27 -14.57 -2.91 18.70
CA VAL A 27 -14.61 -1.45 18.67
C VAL A 27 -13.43 -0.86 19.45
N ALA A 28 -13.14 -1.39 20.64
CA ALA A 28 -12.04 -0.93 21.48
C ALA A 28 -10.68 -1.09 20.79
N LEU A 29 -10.38 -2.28 20.26
CA LEU A 29 -9.12 -2.50 19.54
C LEU A 29 -9.06 -1.79 18.19
N GLY A 30 -10.19 -1.63 17.50
CA GLY A 30 -10.25 -0.82 16.28
C GLY A 30 -9.95 0.66 16.53
N ALA A 31 -10.53 1.23 17.60
CA ALA A 31 -10.27 2.61 18.01
C ALA A 31 -8.82 2.80 18.46
N LEU A 32 -8.27 1.84 19.20
CA LEU A 32 -6.88 1.87 19.63
C LEU A 32 -5.92 1.74 18.44
N ALA A 33 -6.18 0.84 17.48
CA ALA A 33 -5.42 0.74 16.24
C ALA A 33 -5.41 2.07 15.48
N LEU A 34 -6.58 2.71 15.37
CA LEU A 34 -6.69 4.00 14.69
C LEU A 34 -5.85 5.07 15.37
N LEU A 35 -5.89 5.16 16.71
CA LEU A 35 -5.08 6.10 17.49
C LEU A 35 -3.58 5.96 17.18
N PHE A 36 -3.08 4.72 17.14
CA PHE A 36 -1.66 4.47 16.83
C PHE A 36 -1.29 4.83 15.38
N LEU A 37 -2.25 4.78 14.46
CA LEU A 37 -2.06 5.06 13.04
C LEU A 37 -2.19 6.55 12.69
N LEU A 38 -2.62 7.40 13.64
CA LEU A 38 -2.68 8.84 13.42
C LEU A 38 -1.27 9.45 13.36
N PRO A 39 -1.06 10.48 12.52
CA PRO A 39 0.15 11.29 12.60
C PRO A 39 0.28 11.93 13.97
N ASN A 40 1.46 11.81 14.57
CA ASN A 40 1.77 12.42 15.87
C ASN A 40 1.94 13.95 15.79
N ASP A 41 2.47 14.44 14.67
CA ASP A 41 2.80 15.85 14.46
C ASP A 41 2.17 16.37 13.19
N LEU A 42 1.51 17.52 13.25
CA LEU A 42 0.97 18.16 12.04
C LEU A 42 2.11 18.62 11.10
N PHE A 43 3.13 19.25 11.68
CA PHE A 43 4.35 19.68 10.99
C PHE A 43 5.60 19.27 11.77
N ILE A 44 6.65 18.92 11.04
CA ILE A 44 7.98 18.64 11.57
C ILE A 44 8.82 19.92 11.46
N ARG A 45 9.64 20.20 12.48
CA ARG A 45 10.58 21.32 12.45
C ARG A 45 11.70 21.04 11.46
N PRO A 46 12.05 21.95 10.55
CA PRO A 46 13.24 21.82 9.73
C PRO A 46 14.48 21.65 10.60
N SER A 47 15.39 20.78 10.19
CA SER A 47 16.68 20.56 10.85
C SER A 47 17.81 20.75 9.84
N SER A 48 19.03 20.96 10.35
CA SER A 48 20.25 21.09 9.54
C SER A 48 20.88 19.73 9.27
N GLY A 49 21.52 19.58 8.12
CA GLY A 49 22.28 18.37 7.73
C GLY A 49 21.91 17.89 6.33
N LEU A 50 22.60 16.85 5.86
CA LEU A 50 22.35 16.26 4.54
C LEU A 50 20.95 15.63 4.47
N ASP A 51 20.60 14.79 5.44
CA ASP A 51 19.31 14.08 5.44
C ASP A 51 18.08 14.99 5.61
N PRO A 52 18.13 16.09 6.38
CA PRO A 52 17.03 17.05 6.37
C PRO A 52 16.94 17.90 5.09
N SER A 53 18.05 18.10 4.38
CA SER A 53 18.12 19.05 3.26
C SER A 53 17.26 18.65 2.05
N TRP A 54 17.11 17.35 1.76
CA TRP A 54 16.28 16.90 0.65
C TRP A 54 14.79 17.23 0.87
N ALA A 55 14.33 17.14 2.13
CA ALA A 55 12.96 17.48 2.48
C ALA A 55 12.71 18.97 2.25
N ILE A 56 13.63 19.83 2.67
CA ILE A 56 13.56 21.28 2.42
C ILE A 56 13.56 21.56 0.92
N ALA A 57 14.45 20.92 0.15
CA ALA A 57 14.59 21.13 -1.29
C ALA A 57 13.30 20.82 -2.06
N ILE A 58 12.62 19.70 -1.75
CA ILE A 58 11.33 19.36 -2.39
C ILE A 58 10.27 20.42 -2.10
N ASN A 59 10.16 20.86 -0.83
CA ASN A 59 9.15 21.84 -0.47
C ASN A 59 9.43 23.21 -1.11
N LEU A 60 10.70 23.63 -1.18
CA LEU A 60 11.09 24.85 -1.89
C LEU A 60 10.83 24.75 -3.40
N ALA A 61 11.07 23.59 -4.01
CA ALA A 61 10.76 23.37 -5.42
C ALA A 61 9.25 23.50 -5.69
N PHE A 62 8.43 22.89 -4.82
CA PHE A 62 6.98 23.02 -4.87
C PHE A 62 6.51 24.46 -4.65
N GLU A 63 7.00 25.13 -3.60
CA GLU A 63 6.67 26.53 -3.28
C GLU A 63 6.99 27.49 -4.43
N ARG A 64 8.12 27.27 -5.11
CA ARG A 64 8.57 28.08 -6.25
C ARG A 64 7.89 27.73 -7.57
N GLY A 65 6.97 26.76 -7.57
CA GLY A 65 6.28 26.31 -8.78
C GLY A 65 7.19 25.67 -9.82
N MET A 66 8.34 25.11 -9.40
CA MET A 66 9.27 24.42 -10.30
C MET A 66 8.57 23.24 -10.99
N ARG A 67 8.93 23.00 -12.26
CA ARG A 67 8.39 21.89 -13.02
C ARG A 67 9.15 20.60 -12.69
N PHE A 68 8.50 19.68 -11.99
CA PHE A 68 9.12 18.41 -11.58
C PHE A 68 9.42 17.55 -12.82
N GLY A 69 10.63 17.00 -12.90
CA GLY A 69 11.10 16.27 -14.08
C GLY A 69 11.89 17.12 -15.08
N GLU A 70 11.82 18.45 -14.97
CA GLU A 70 12.51 19.39 -15.85
C GLU A 70 13.44 20.30 -15.04
N ASP A 71 12.87 21.12 -14.14
CA ASP A 71 13.62 22.04 -13.27
C ASP A 71 14.13 21.36 -12.00
N PHE A 72 13.39 20.36 -11.51
CA PHE A 72 13.70 19.63 -10.28
C PHE A 72 13.50 18.13 -10.47
N ILE A 73 14.55 17.35 -10.23
CA ILE A 73 14.54 15.89 -10.34
C ILE A 73 14.94 15.29 -9.00
N PHE A 74 14.05 14.49 -8.42
CA PHE A 74 14.32 13.71 -7.23
C PHE A 74 13.52 12.41 -7.23
N THR A 75 13.75 11.52 -6.26
CA THR A 75 12.97 10.26 -6.15
C THR A 75 11.58 10.48 -5.56
N PHE A 76 11.34 11.63 -4.94
CA PHE A 76 10.03 12.10 -4.52
C PHE A 76 9.48 13.11 -5.52
N GLY A 77 8.17 13.09 -5.70
CA GLY A 77 7.46 14.03 -6.57
C GLY A 77 6.84 15.18 -5.79
N PRO A 78 5.94 15.96 -6.44
CA PRO A 78 5.32 17.13 -5.85
C PRO A 78 4.44 16.82 -4.63
N LEU A 79 3.82 15.63 -4.54
CA LEU A 79 3.08 15.21 -3.34
C LEU A 79 4.01 14.73 -2.20
N GLY A 80 5.32 14.67 -2.44
CA GLY A 80 6.33 14.38 -1.42
C GLY A 80 6.35 15.38 -0.27
N ILE A 81 5.82 16.60 -0.48
CA ILE A 81 5.64 17.60 0.57
C ILE A 81 4.84 17.05 1.77
N PHE A 82 3.80 16.24 1.52
CA PHE A 82 3.01 15.61 2.59
C PHE A 82 3.78 14.53 3.34
N ALA A 83 4.70 13.84 2.66
CA ALA A 83 5.60 12.90 3.31
C ALA A 83 6.61 13.61 4.21
N THR A 84 7.10 14.79 3.83
CA THR A 84 8.10 15.53 4.62
C THR A 84 7.51 16.28 5.82
N ARG A 85 6.22 16.65 5.76
CA ARG A 85 5.50 17.42 6.78
C ARG A 85 6.20 18.74 7.17
N LEU A 86 6.92 19.39 6.26
CA LEU A 86 7.49 20.71 6.52
C LEU A 86 6.44 21.79 6.23
N ASN A 87 6.41 22.84 7.05
CA ASN A 87 5.55 24.01 6.82
C ASN A 87 6.22 24.99 5.83
N ILE A 88 6.51 24.53 4.61
CA ILE A 88 7.14 25.28 3.53
C ILE A 88 6.30 25.05 2.27
N GLY A 89 5.74 26.10 1.66
CA GLY A 89 4.91 25.99 0.45
C GLY A 89 3.57 25.25 0.59
N VAL A 90 3.23 24.70 1.76
CA VAL A 90 1.98 23.96 2.01
C VAL A 90 1.18 24.62 3.12
N SER A 91 -0.12 24.80 2.92
CA SER A 91 -0.99 25.38 3.94
C SER A 91 -1.35 24.37 5.03
N THR A 92 -1.64 24.86 6.23
CA THR A 92 -2.19 24.03 7.33
C THR A 92 -3.44 23.28 6.89
N LEU A 93 -4.33 23.93 6.14
CA LEU A 93 -5.56 23.31 5.64
C LEU A 93 -5.26 22.13 4.70
N ALA A 94 -4.29 22.27 3.80
CA ALA A 94 -3.88 21.19 2.90
C ALA A 94 -3.30 20.00 3.67
N MET A 95 -2.47 20.25 4.70
CA MET A 95 -1.93 19.18 5.55
C MET A 95 -3.03 18.47 6.35
N VAL A 96 -3.97 19.22 6.93
CA VAL A 96 -5.13 18.65 7.63
C VAL A 96 -6.02 17.84 6.68
N ALA A 97 -6.25 18.33 5.46
CA ALA A 97 -7.02 17.61 4.45
C ALA A 97 -6.34 16.29 4.05
N TRP A 98 -5.01 16.29 3.93
CA TRP A 98 -4.21 15.08 3.70
C TRP A 98 -4.35 14.07 4.85
N ASP A 99 -4.23 14.54 6.09
CA ASP A 99 -4.38 13.68 7.26
C ASP A 99 -5.81 13.11 7.37
N VAL A 100 -6.84 13.93 7.15
CA VAL A 100 -8.24 13.46 7.13
C VAL A 100 -8.45 12.40 6.05
N PHE A 101 -7.90 12.61 4.86
CA PHE A 101 -7.93 11.62 3.78
C PHE A 101 -7.26 10.31 4.20
N LEU A 102 -6.04 10.37 4.74
CA LEU A 102 -5.29 9.19 5.16
C LEU A 102 -6.01 8.43 6.28
N VAL A 103 -6.48 9.15 7.29
CA VAL A 103 -7.22 8.59 8.43
C VAL A 103 -8.53 7.96 7.97
N GLY A 104 -9.27 8.61 7.07
CA GLY A 104 -10.48 8.07 6.48
C GLY A 104 -10.23 6.75 5.73
N SER A 105 -9.14 6.68 4.97
CA SER A 105 -8.75 5.46 4.26
C SER A 105 -8.32 4.34 5.20
N ILE A 106 -7.52 4.65 6.22
CA ILE A 106 -7.12 3.69 7.27
C ILE A 106 -8.35 3.17 8.01
N ALA A 107 -9.24 4.07 8.45
CA ALA A 107 -10.48 3.71 9.14
C ALA A 107 -11.37 2.82 8.27
N THR A 108 -11.42 3.08 6.95
CA THR A 108 -12.14 2.23 5.99
C THR A 108 -11.55 0.83 5.92
N VAL A 109 -10.23 0.71 5.73
CA VAL A 109 -9.52 -0.59 5.69
C VAL A 109 -9.71 -1.35 7.00
N LEU A 110 -9.52 -0.70 8.14
CA LEU A 110 -9.70 -1.31 9.45
C LEU A 110 -11.15 -1.77 9.67
N THR A 111 -12.13 -0.94 9.33
CA THR A 111 -13.55 -1.28 9.48
C THR A 111 -13.92 -2.49 8.64
N LEU A 112 -13.49 -2.52 7.38
CA LEU A 112 -13.75 -3.65 6.48
C LEU A 112 -13.03 -4.92 6.96
N THR A 113 -11.77 -4.79 7.38
CA THR A 113 -10.99 -5.91 7.93
C THR A 113 -11.68 -6.50 9.17
N LEU A 114 -12.03 -5.64 10.14
CA LEU A 114 -12.70 -6.07 11.36
C LEU A 114 -14.08 -6.68 11.09
N ARG A 115 -14.81 -6.24 10.05
CA ARG A 115 -16.08 -6.87 9.65
C ARG A 115 -15.93 -8.34 9.26
N GLU A 116 -14.81 -8.70 8.66
CA GLU A 116 -14.52 -10.08 8.26
C GLU A 116 -13.97 -10.93 9.41
N THR A 117 -13.40 -10.31 10.46
CA THR A 117 -12.92 -11.04 11.65
C THR A 117 -14.05 -11.68 12.46
N ARG A 118 -13.87 -12.96 12.79
CA ARG A 118 -14.88 -13.79 13.51
C ARG A 118 -14.42 -14.27 14.89
N THR A 119 -13.13 -14.13 15.23
CA THR A 119 -12.56 -14.63 16.48
C THR A 119 -11.80 -13.52 17.21
N TYR A 120 -11.70 -13.61 18.54
CA TYR A 120 -10.90 -12.65 19.34
C TYR A 120 -9.46 -12.59 18.86
N LEU A 121 -8.87 -13.74 18.53
CA LEU A 121 -7.52 -13.81 17.99
C LEU A 121 -7.39 -13.05 16.65
N SER A 122 -8.33 -13.21 15.72
CA SER A 122 -8.26 -12.49 14.43
C SER A 122 -8.36 -10.97 14.59
N VAL A 123 -9.15 -10.49 15.55
CA VAL A 123 -9.24 -9.07 15.89
C VAL A 123 -7.93 -8.58 16.54
N PHE A 124 -7.38 -9.37 17.46
CA PHE A 124 -6.11 -9.07 18.11
C PHE A 124 -4.96 -9.01 17.11
N LEU A 125 -4.89 -9.95 16.16
CA LEU A 125 -3.88 -9.96 15.10
C LEU A 125 -4.01 -8.77 14.15
N ALA A 126 -5.24 -8.35 13.83
CA ALA A 126 -5.48 -7.12 13.05
C ALA A 126 -4.99 -5.87 13.80
N PHE A 127 -5.25 -5.80 15.11
CA PHE A 127 -4.72 -4.74 15.97
C PHE A 127 -3.18 -4.77 16.03
N LEU A 128 -2.59 -5.94 16.22
CA LEU A 128 -1.14 -6.11 16.28
C LEU A 128 -0.48 -5.69 14.96
N ALA A 129 -1.08 -6.05 13.82
CA ALA A 129 -0.62 -5.61 12.50
C ALA A 129 -0.65 -4.08 12.37
N ALA A 130 -1.71 -3.43 12.86
CA ALA A 130 -1.80 -1.96 12.90
C ALA A 130 -0.73 -1.32 13.80
N LEU A 131 -0.47 -1.92 14.98
CA LEU A 131 0.54 -1.45 15.92
C LEU A 131 1.96 -1.59 15.36
N LEU A 132 2.29 -2.73 14.75
CA LEU A 132 3.58 -2.94 14.08
C LEU A 132 3.79 -1.98 12.91
N PHE A 133 2.69 -1.55 12.28
CA PHE A 133 2.74 -0.57 11.20
C PHE A 133 3.23 0.81 11.67
N THR A 134 3.14 1.15 12.96
CA THR A 134 3.33 2.53 13.45
C THR A 134 4.54 2.67 14.36
N VAL A 135 4.83 1.65 15.15
CA VAL A 135 5.93 1.68 16.14
C VAL A 135 7.31 1.54 15.49
N VAL A 136 7.38 0.97 14.29
CA VAL A 136 8.64 0.47 13.72
C VAL A 136 9.38 1.50 12.85
N ALA A 137 8.74 2.60 12.41
CA ALA A 137 9.36 3.53 11.48
C ALA A 137 8.89 4.99 11.61
N PRO A 138 9.74 5.99 11.28
CA PRO A 138 9.32 7.38 11.15
C PRO A 138 8.17 7.55 10.17
N TYR A 139 7.25 8.47 10.48
CA TYR A 139 6.02 8.72 9.72
C TYR A 139 6.25 8.93 8.21
N THR A 140 7.35 9.59 7.83
CA THR A 140 7.64 9.97 6.44
C THR A 140 7.80 8.74 5.52
N THR A 141 8.53 7.71 5.96
CA THR A 141 8.68 6.45 5.20
C THR A 141 7.54 5.48 5.48
N ALA A 142 6.98 5.51 6.69
CA ALA A 142 5.78 4.76 7.04
C ALA A 142 4.64 5.08 6.08
N LEU A 143 4.42 6.36 5.76
CA LEU A 143 3.34 6.85 4.91
C LEU A 143 3.28 6.11 3.57
N ILE A 144 4.41 5.94 2.89
CA ILE A 144 4.43 5.40 1.53
C ILE A 144 4.11 3.90 1.54
N ASN A 145 4.63 3.19 2.55
CA ASN A 145 4.24 1.80 2.78
C ASN A 145 2.75 1.71 3.16
N THR A 146 2.22 2.63 3.97
CA THR A 146 0.79 2.70 4.30
C THR A 146 -0.05 2.85 3.03
N LEU A 147 0.30 3.82 2.17
CA LEU A 147 -0.42 4.06 0.92
C LEU A 147 -0.38 2.82 0.02
N PHE A 148 0.76 2.13 -0.06
CA PHE A 148 0.89 0.92 -0.88
C PHE A 148 0.08 -0.26 -0.29
N VAL A 149 0.05 -0.45 1.02
CA VAL A 149 -0.75 -1.51 1.65
C VAL A 149 -2.25 -1.23 1.52
N ILE A 150 -2.69 0.03 1.65
CA ILE A 150 -4.08 0.43 1.35
C ILE A 150 -4.39 0.14 -0.11
N TYR A 151 -3.49 0.49 -1.03
CA TYR A 151 -3.65 0.20 -2.46
C TYR A 151 -3.81 -1.29 -2.74
N LEU A 152 -2.96 -2.15 -2.16
CA LEU A 152 -3.10 -3.60 -2.26
C LEU A 152 -4.42 -4.10 -1.69
N PHE A 153 -4.82 -3.60 -0.51
CA PHE A 153 -6.12 -3.93 0.08
C PHE A 153 -7.26 -3.60 -0.88
N LEU A 154 -7.26 -2.40 -1.49
CA LEU A 154 -8.31 -1.97 -2.43
C LEU A 154 -8.37 -2.86 -3.67
N LEU A 155 -7.22 -3.23 -4.25
CA LEU A 155 -7.16 -4.14 -5.38
C LEU A 155 -7.70 -5.53 -5.03
N ILE A 156 -7.31 -6.09 -3.89
CA ILE A 156 -7.76 -7.41 -3.44
C ILE A 156 -9.24 -7.38 -3.06
N TYR A 157 -9.68 -6.32 -2.39
CA TYR A 157 -11.08 -6.14 -2.02
C TYR A 157 -11.98 -6.02 -3.26
N HIS A 158 -11.59 -5.24 -4.27
CA HIS A 158 -12.29 -5.21 -5.55
C HIS A 158 -12.26 -6.58 -6.23
N LEU A 159 -11.12 -7.27 -6.24
CA LEU A 159 -10.99 -8.59 -6.87
C LEU A 159 -11.98 -9.59 -6.26
N ARG A 160 -12.10 -9.59 -4.93
CA ARG A 160 -12.91 -10.54 -4.17
C ARG A 160 -14.38 -10.18 -4.09
N ARG A 161 -14.70 -8.88 -4.00
CA ARG A 161 -16.06 -8.40 -3.70
C ARG A 161 -16.70 -7.64 -4.86
N GLY A 162 -15.99 -7.38 -5.96
CA GLY A 162 -16.49 -6.64 -7.11
C GLY A 162 -16.79 -5.16 -6.83
N ALA A 163 -16.28 -4.61 -5.72
CA ALA A 163 -16.62 -3.28 -5.25
C ALA A 163 -15.99 -2.17 -6.12
N LEU A 164 -16.77 -1.57 -7.01
CA LEU A 164 -16.28 -0.57 -7.97
C LEU A 164 -15.65 0.68 -7.34
N TRP A 165 -16.13 1.09 -6.16
CA TRP A 165 -15.52 2.19 -5.41
C TRP A 165 -14.07 1.88 -5.03
N ALA A 166 -13.75 0.61 -4.73
CA ALA A 166 -12.40 0.20 -4.37
C ALA A 166 -11.48 0.22 -5.59
N LEU A 167 -11.99 -0.14 -6.77
CA LEU A 167 -11.26 0.00 -8.03
C LEU A 167 -10.96 1.48 -8.34
N ALA A 168 -11.96 2.35 -8.20
CA ALA A 168 -11.79 3.79 -8.41
C ALA A 168 -10.75 4.38 -7.45
N LEU A 169 -10.81 4.03 -6.17
CA LEU A 169 -9.79 4.45 -5.21
C LEU A 169 -8.41 3.85 -5.51
N ALA A 170 -8.32 2.59 -5.98
CA ALA A 170 -7.05 2.00 -6.36
C ALA A 170 -6.38 2.76 -7.53
N VAL A 171 -7.17 3.24 -8.51
CA VAL A 171 -6.68 4.16 -9.57
C VAL A 171 -6.06 5.41 -8.93
N VAL A 172 -6.78 6.06 -8.01
CA VAL A 172 -6.31 7.26 -7.32
C VAL A 172 -5.02 6.98 -6.55
N TYR A 173 -4.99 5.92 -5.75
CA TYR A 173 -3.83 5.55 -4.93
C TYR A 173 -2.59 5.26 -5.78
N SER A 174 -2.74 4.59 -6.94
CA SER A 174 -1.60 4.31 -7.82
C SER A 174 -0.87 5.59 -8.27
N TRP A 175 -1.62 6.64 -8.61
CA TRP A 175 -1.08 7.96 -8.97
C TRP A 175 -0.59 8.76 -7.76
N LEU A 176 -1.31 8.71 -6.64
CA LEU A 176 -0.87 9.37 -5.40
C LEU A 176 0.50 8.85 -4.96
N ILE A 177 0.72 7.53 -4.99
CA ILE A 177 2.01 6.92 -4.65
C ILE A 177 3.08 7.39 -5.63
N PHE A 178 2.79 7.43 -6.94
CA PHE A 178 3.71 7.91 -7.98
C PHE A 178 4.16 9.35 -7.78
N PHE A 179 3.24 10.28 -7.57
CA PHE A 179 3.59 11.68 -7.33
C PHE A 179 4.12 11.95 -5.92
N THR A 180 4.01 11.00 -4.99
CA THR A 180 4.67 11.07 -3.68
C THR A 180 6.11 10.59 -3.79
N LYS A 181 6.32 9.35 -4.25
CA LYS A 181 7.64 8.73 -4.38
C LYS A 181 7.69 7.76 -5.56
N ALA A 182 8.40 8.17 -6.61
CA ALA A 182 8.43 7.49 -7.91
C ALA A 182 8.93 6.04 -7.83
N ASN A 183 9.91 5.72 -6.99
CA ASN A 183 10.45 4.36 -6.91
C ASN A 183 9.45 3.34 -6.34
N MET A 184 8.45 3.78 -5.56
CA MET A 184 7.33 2.96 -5.10
C MET A 184 6.14 3.07 -6.06
N GLY A 185 5.92 4.25 -6.63
CA GLY A 185 4.77 4.48 -7.50
C GLY A 185 4.91 3.92 -8.89
N LEU A 186 6.10 3.81 -9.48
CA LEU A 186 6.29 3.12 -10.77
C LEU A 186 5.83 1.65 -10.68
N PRO A 187 6.25 0.86 -9.67
CA PRO A 187 5.65 -0.44 -9.39
C PRO A 187 4.14 -0.40 -9.14
N ALA A 188 3.60 0.63 -8.46
CA ALA A 188 2.17 0.77 -8.25
C ALA A 188 1.39 0.98 -9.57
N LEU A 189 1.87 1.85 -10.46
CA LEU A 189 1.31 2.10 -11.79
C LEU A 189 1.41 0.85 -12.67
N ALA A 190 2.56 0.16 -12.66
CA ALA A 190 2.75 -1.09 -13.40
C ALA A 190 1.78 -2.17 -12.91
N LEU A 191 1.66 -2.34 -11.59
CA LEU A 191 0.70 -3.26 -10.99
C LEU A 191 -0.74 -2.89 -11.38
N MET A 192 -1.07 -1.60 -11.42
CA MET A 192 -2.39 -1.14 -11.84
C MET A 192 -2.68 -1.50 -13.30
N GLY A 193 -1.70 -1.28 -14.18
CA GLY A 193 -1.80 -1.67 -15.60
C GLY A 193 -2.01 -3.17 -15.77
N VAL A 194 -1.23 -4.00 -15.07
CA VAL A 194 -1.40 -5.47 -15.06
C VAL A 194 -2.77 -5.87 -14.52
N TYR A 195 -3.23 -5.23 -13.44
CA TYR A 195 -4.54 -5.49 -12.85
C TYR A 195 -5.69 -5.14 -13.81
N LEU A 196 -5.63 -3.98 -14.46
CA LEU A 196 -6.64 -3.58 -15.45
C LEU A 196 -6.63 -4.49 -16.68
N ALA A 197 -5.44 -4.87 -17.18
CA ALA A 197 -5.30 -5.85 -18.26
C ALA A 197 -5.91 -7.21 -17.85
N TYR A 198 -5.66 -7.64 -16.62
CA TYR A 198 -6.25 -8.85 -16.05
C TYR A 198 -7.79 -8.79 -16.07
N LEU A 199 -8.41 -7.68 -15.64
CA LEU A 199 -9.87 -7.52 -15.68
C LEU A 199 -10.46 -7.46 -17.11
N LEU A 200 -9.72 -6.94 -18.08
CA LEU A 200 -10.15 -6.94 -19.49
C LEU A 200 -10.17 -8.36 -20.08
N ILE A 201 -9.18 -9.18 -19.71
CA ILE A 201 -9.06 -10.58 -20.13
C ILE A 201 -10.05 -11.48 -19.38
N ARG A 202 -10.28 -11.21 -18.09
CA ARG A 202 -11.18 -11.94 -17.18
C ARG A 202 -12.29 -11.01 -16.66
N PRO A 203 -13.33 -10.75 -17.47
CA PRO A 203 -14.39 -9.81 -17.11
C PRO A 203 -15.14 -10.28 -15.86
N ARG A 204 -15.55 -9.31 -15.04
CA ARG A 204 -16.33 -9.54 -13.81
C ARG A 204 -17.84 -9.53 -14.11
N PRO A 205 -18.70 -9.89 -13.14
CA PRO A 205 -20.13 -9.57 -13.22
C PRO A 205 -20.30 -8.08 -13.57
N GLY A 206 -21.01 -7.77 -14.66
CA GLY A 206 -21.04 -6.43 -15.28
C GLY A 206 -20.20 -6.28 -16.55
N GLY A 207 -19.49 -7.33 -16.96
CA GLY A 207 -18.72 -7.41 -18.20
C GLY A 207 -17.42 -6.62 -18.18
N ARG A 208 -16.94 -6.20 -19.36
CA ARG A 208 -15.69 -5.42 -19.51
C ARG A 208 -15.86 -3.93 -19.23
N ARG A 209 -17.09 -3.44 -19.11
CA ARG A 209 -17.38 -2.00 -18.98
C ARG A 209 -16.65 -1.35 -17.79
N PRO A 210 -16.69 -1.91 -16.56
CA PRO A 210 -15.99 -1.30 -15.43
C PRO A 210 -14.48 -1.21 -15.64
N ALA A 211 -13.87 -2.24 -16.26
CA ALA A 211 -12.45 -2.25 -16.58
C ALA A 211 -12.10 -1.19 -17.63
N VAL A 212 -12.90 -1.03 -18.68
CA VAL A 212 -12.70 0.03 -19.69
C VAL A 212 -12.84 1.43 -19.08
N VAL A 213 -13.85 1.65 -18.24
CA VAL A 213 -14.01 2.92 -17.52
C VAL A 213 -12.83 3.19 -16.60
N ALA A 214 -12.31 2.17 -15.90
CA ALA A 214 -11.15 2.31 -15.05
C ALA A 214 -9.86 2.58 -15.83
N VAL A 215 -9.68 1.99 -17.01
CA VAL A 215 -8.55 2.32 -17.92
C VAL A 215 -8.64 3.77 -18.38
N ALA A 216 -9.81 4.21 -18.85
CA ALA A 216 -10.01 5.60 -19.23
C ALA A 216 -9.76 6.56 -18.05
N GLY A 217 -10.32 6.24 -16.88
CA GLY A 217 -10.11 6.99 -15.65
C GLY A 217 -8.65 7.03 -15.21
N PHE A 218 -7.91 5.92 -15.36
CA PHE A 218 -6.48 5.86 -15.05
C PHE A 218 -5.66 6.79 -15.94
N VAL A 219 -5.93 6.82 -17.25
CA VAL A 219 -5.25 7.71 -18.20
C VAL A 219 -5.64 9.17 -17.95
N VAL A 220 -6.95 9.46 -17.85
CA VAL A 220 -7.46 10.82 -17.65
C VAL A 220 -6.93 11.39 -16.33
N LEU A 221 -6.99 10.63 -15.23
CA LEU A 221 -6.47 11.08 -13.95
C LEU A 221 -4.97 11.32 -14.00
N GLY A 222 -4.20 10.46 -14.68
CA GLY A 222 -2.78 10.68 -14.90
C GLY A 222 -2.49 12.01 -15.58
N VAL A 223 -3.15 12.28 -16.70
CA VAL A 223 -3.01 13.55 -17.44
C VAL A 223 -3.41 14.75 -16.57
N VAL A 224 -4.56 14.68 -15.90
CA VAL A 224 -5.05 15.75 -15.02
C VAL A 224 -4.06 16.05 -13.91
N LEU A 225 -3.53 15.02 -13.24
CA LEU A 225 -2.57 15.20 -12.15
C LEU A 225 -1.21 15.70 -12.65
N THR A 226 -0.72 15.23 -13.81
CA THR A 226 0.50 15.75 -14.43
C THR A 226 0.42 17.25 -14.70
N VAL A 227 -0.72 17.72 -15.23
CA VAL A 227 -0.94 19.15 -15.47
C VAL A 227 -1.12 19.91 -14.15
N ALA A 228 -1.98 19.42 -13.26
CA ALA A 228 -2.32 20.09 -12.00
C ALA A 228 -1.12 20.22 -11.05
N LEU A 229 -0.19 19.26 -11.09
CA LEU A 229 1.01 19.23 -10.24
C LEU A 229 2.26 19.81 -10.94
N ASN A 230 2.11 20.40 -12.13
CA ASN A 230 3.19 20.93 -12.95
C ASN A 230 4.38 19.95 -13.11
N VAL A 231 4.11 18.77 -13.67
CA VAL A 231 5.11 17.71 -13.86
C VAL A 231 5.39 17.50 -15.34
N ASP A 232 6.67 17.44 -15.72
CA ASP A 232 7.08 16.77 -16.94
C ASP A 232 7.15 15.26 -16.68
N ILE A 233 6.11 14.52 -17.09
CA ILE A 233 5.95 13.11 -16.72
C ILE A 233 7.08 12.22 -17.25
N ILE A 234 7.64 12.55 -18.42
CA ILE A 234 8.72 11.78 -19.05
C ILE A 234 10.02 12.03 -18.30
N GLY A 235 10.42 13.31 -18.15
CA GLY A 235 11.62 13.70 -17.41
C GLY A 235 11.57 13.26 -15.95
N PHE A 236 10.41 13.36 -15.30
CA PHE A 236 10.24 12.89 -13.93
C PHE A 236 10.42 11.37 -13.83
N THR A 237 9.79 10.61 -14.72
CA THR A 237 9.90 9.13 -14.69
C THR A 237 11.33 8.68 -14.94
N LEU A 238 11.98 9.17 -16.00
CA LEU A 238 13.35 8.77 -16.37
C LEU A 238 14.37 9.28 -15.36
N GLY A 239 14.24 10.54 -14.95
CA GLY A 239 15.12 11.17 -13.96
C GLY A 239 15.03 10.48 -12.61
N SER A 240 13.82 10.22 -12.11
CA SER A 240 13.63 9.49 -10.86
C SER A 240 14.12 8.04 -10.95
N TRP A 241 13.99 7.38 -12.11
CA TRP A 241 14.51 6.03 -12.33
C TRP A 241 16.04 6.00 -12.23
N HIS A 242 16.73 6.84 -13.01
CA HIS A 242 18.20 6.93 -12.98
C HIS A 242 18.70 7.30 -11.59
N LEU A 243 18.04 8.25 -10.91
CA LEU A 243 18.43 8.64 -9.56
C LEU A 243 18.20 7.52 -8.55
N ALA A 244 17.08 6.78 -8.65
CA ALA A 244 16.80 5.66 -7.76
C ALA A 244 17.77 4.48 -7.97
N ASP A 245 18.26 4.30 -9.19
CA ASP A 245 19.25 3.29 -9.55
C ASP A 245 20.64 3.66 -9.01
N ALA A 246 21.14 4.86 -9.35
CA ALA A 246 22.40 5.37 -8.81
C ALA A 246 22.41 5.46 -7.28
N TYR A 247 21.27 5.79 -6.67
CA TYR A 247 21.12 5.78 -5.22
C TYR A 247 21.20 4.37 -4.63
N ASN A 248 20.76 3.32 -5.34
CA ASN A 248 20.98 1.95 -4.87
C ASN A 248 22.47 1.67 -4.78
N ASP A 249 23.22 1.97 -5.85
CA ASP A 249 24.66 1.72 -5.92
C ASP A 249 25.43 2.50 -4.83
N ALA A 250 25.07 3.77 -4.63
CA ALA A 250 25.68 4.62 -3.60
C ALA A 250 25.35 4.18 -2.16
N MET A 251 24.23 3.50 -1.95
CA MET A 251 23.76 3.05 -0.63
C MET A 251 23.96 1.55 -0.39
N VAL A 252 24.66 0.85 -1.28
CA VAL A 252 25.07 -0.53 -1.01
C VAL A 252 26.04 -0.50 0.15
N PHE A 253 25.59 -1.03 1.28
CA PHE A 253 26.39 -1.09 2.49
C PHE A 253 26.53 -2.57 2.92
N PRO A 254 27.77 -3.07 3.13
CA PRO A 254 27.95 -4.47 3.51
C PRO A 254 27.23 -4.78 4.82
N LEU A 255 26.40 -5.82 4.82
CA LEU A 255 25.65 -6.26 6.01
C LEU A 255 26.56 -6.53 7.21
N VAL A 256 27.78 -7.01 6.97
CA VAL A 256 28.80 -7.26 8.02
C VAL A 256 29.15 -6.00 8.82
N ASN A 257 29.02 -4.82 8.19
CA ASN A 257 29.33 -3.54 8.82
C ASN A 257 28.06 -2.81 9.30
N SER A 258 26.87 -3.38 9.04
CA SER A 258 25.59 -2.74 9.35
C SER A 258 25.39 -2.67 10.87
N PRO A 259 24.98 -1.51 11.42
CA PRO A 259 24.65 -1.38 12.84
C PRO A 259 23.34 -2.10 13.23
N LEU A 260 22.81 -2.94 12.34
CA LEU A 260 21.54 -3.61 12.52
C LEU A 260 21.74 -4.94 13.25
N PRO A 261 20.74 -5.38 14.04
CA PRO A 261 20.77 -6.70 14.64
C PRO A 261 20.97 -7.78 13.56
N PRO A 262 21.96 -8.69 13.72
CA PRO A 262 22.28 -9.70 12.71
C PRO A 262 21.12 -10.67 12.44
N GLU A 263 20.15 -10.77 13.35
CA GLU A 263 18.98 -11.62 13.26
C GLU A 263 17.91 -11.10 12.27
N MET A 264 17.95 -9.81 11.89
CA MET A 264 16.92 -9.22 11.03
C MET A 264 16.87 -9.88 9.66
N LEU A 265 18.01 -10.17 9.03
CA LEU A 265 18.01 -10.83 7.72
C LEU A 265 17.48 -12.27 7.80
N PRO A 266 17.98 -13.15 8.69
CA PRO A 266 17.39 -14.47 8.90
C PRO A 266 15.88 -14.43 9.17
N LEU A 267 15.40 -13.48 9.97
CA LEU A 267 13.97 -13.35 10.27
C LEU A 267 13.16 -12.93 9.04
N SER A 268 13.65 -11.98 8.24
CA SER A 268 13.00 -11.60 6.98
C SER A 268 12.95 -12.76 5.98
N LEU A 269 14.04 -13.54 5.88
CA LEU A 269 14.07 -14.74 5.05
C LEU A 269 13.13 -15.82 5.57
N ALA A 270 12.98 -15.96 6.90
CA ALA A 270 12.02 -16.87 7.50
C ALA A 270 10.57 -16.47 7.18
N ILE A 271 10.25 -15.16 7.21
CA ILE A 271 8.92 -14.64 6.82
C ILE A 271 8.66 -14.90 5.34
N ILE A 272 9.64 -14.69 4.46
CA ILE A 272 9.54 -15.01 3.02
C ILE A 272 9.35 -16.52 2.82
N GLY A 273 10.13 -17.35 3.53
CA GLY A 273 10.02 -18.79 3.51
C GLY A 273 8.63 -19.26 3.96
N ALA A 274 8.09 -18.70 5.02
CA ALA A 274 6.73 -18.98 5.50
C ALA A 274 5.67 -18.59 4.45
N PHE A 275 5.82 -17.45 3.78
CA PHE A 275 4.94 -17.05 2.68
C PHE A 275 5.01 -18.03 1.49
N ILE A 276 6.21 -18.49 1.11
CA ILE A 276 6.39 -19.48 0.04
C ILE A 276 5.75 -20.81 0.45
N LEU A 277 5.97 -21.29 1.67
CA LEU A 277 5.34 -22.51 2.18
C LEU A 277 3.81 -22.39 2.20
N LEU A 278 3.27 -21.22 2.57
CA LEU A 278 1.83 -20.95 2.50
C LEU A 278 1.31 -21.00 1.06
N ALA A 279 2.04 -20.44 0.09
CA ALA A 279 1.69 -20.52 -1.32
C ALA A 279 1.72 -21.97 -1.83
N LEU A 280 2.75 -22.73 -1.46
CA LEU A 280 2.88 -24.15 -1.80
C LEU A 280 1.77 -24.99 -1.17
N ALA A 281 1.41 -24.75 0.09
CA ALA A 281 0.29 -25.42 0.75
C ALA A 281 -1.05 -25.16 0.03
N ASN A 282 -1.19 -23.98 -0.57
CA ASN A 282 -2.38 -23.53 -1.29
C ASN A 282 -2.30 -23.71 -2.82
N TRP A 283 -1.28 -24.39 -3.35
CA TRP A 283 -1.02 -24.43 -4.80
C TRP A 283 -2.20 -24.97 -5.61
N ARG A 284 -2.88 -26.01 -5.10
CA ARG A 284 -4.05 -26.60 -5.77
C ARG A 284 -5.20 -25.60 -5.86
N ALA A 285 -5.40 -24.78 -4.84
CA ALA A 285 -6.41 -23.73 -4.84
C ALA A 285 -6.02 -22.62 -5.83
N MET A 286 -4.75 -22.21 -5.87
CA MET A 286 -4.25 -21.21 -6.82
C MET A 286 -4.39 -21.67 -8.28
N VAL A 287 -4.17 -22.95 -8.58
CA VAL A 287 -4.36 -23.49 -9.93
C VAL A 287 -5.84 -23.50 -10.34
N ARG A 288 -6.76 -23.65 -9.37
CA ARG A 288 -8.21 -23.67 -9.61
C ARG A 288 -8.83 -22.28 -9.64
N ASP A 289 -8.33 -21.35 -8.84
CA ASP A 289 -8.78 -19.96 -8.74
C ASP A 289 -7.63 -19.01 -9.10
N LEU A 290 -7.67 -18.50 -10.33
CA LEU A 290 -6.69 -17.53 -10.80
C LEU A 290 -6.74 -16.20 -10.06
N ASP A 291 -7.87 -15.81 -9.47
CA ASP A 291 -7.93 -14.60 -8.63
C ASP A 291 -7.10 -14.80 -7.38
N PHE A 292 -7.11 -16.02 -6.84
CA PHE A 292 -6.27 -16.41 -5.71
C PHE A 292 -4.81 -16.46 -6.09
N ALA A 293 -4.46 -17.08 -7.21
CA ALA A 293 -3.09 -17.02 -7.73
C ALA A 293 -2.61 -15.57 -7.93
N PHE A 294 -3.46 -14.72 -8.50
CA PHE A 294 -3.13 -13.33 -8.77
C PHE A 294 -2.94 -12.53 -7.48
N THR A 295 -3.75 -12.79 -6.45
CA THR A 295 -3.60 -12.20 -5.11
C THR A 295 -2.21 -12.50 -4.52
N TYR A 296 -1.76 -13.77 -4.58
CA TYR A 296 -0.41 -14.14 -4.16
C TYR A 296 0.67 -13.43 -4.97
N LEU A 297 0.49 -13.30 -6.29
CA LEU A 297 1.44 -12.60 -7.15
C LEU A 297 1.58 -11.12 -6.77
N MET A 298 0.47 -10.43 -6.50
CA MET A 298 0.50 -9.02 -6.06
C MET A 298 1.27 -8.86 -4.74
N ILE A 299 1.03 -9.75 -3.78
CA ILE A 299 1.70 -9.73 -2.48
C ILE A 299 3.17 -10.11 -2.62
N ALA A 300 3.51 -11.10 -3.44
CA ALA A 300 4.89 -11.48 -3.72
C ALA A 300 5.68 -10.32 -4.36
N GLY A 301 5.06 -9.62 -5.32
CA GLY A 301 5.66 -8.42 -5.93
C GLY A 301 5.93 -7.31 -4.92
N TYR A 302 5.00 -7.08 -3.98
CA TYR A 302 5.20 -6.13 -2.88
C TYR A 302 6.30 -6.57 -1.92
N ILE A 303 6.32 -7.83 -1.49
CA ILE A 303 7.37 -8.40 -0.62
C ILE A 303 8.74 -8.22 -1.27
N PHE A 304 8.88 -8.55 -2.56
CA PHE A 304 10.13 -8.36 -3.29
C PHE A 304 10.57 -6.90 -3.29
N LEU A 305 9.65 -5.97 -3.56
CA LEU A 305 9.93 -4.55 -3.62
C LEU A 305 10.36 -3.99 -2.25
N VAL A 306 9.67 -4.35 -1.17
CA VAL A 306 10.03 -3.92 0.18
C VAL A 306 11.34 -4.58 0.63
N PHE A 307 11.55 -5.86 0.31
CA PHE A 307 12.80 -6.56 0.61
C PHE A 307 13.99 -5.91 -0.10
N LYS A 308 13.86 -5.60 -1.40
CA LYS A 308 14.89 -4.85 -2.15
C LYS A 308 15.16 -3.50 -1.49
N HIS A 309 14.10 -2.76 -1.13
CA HIS A 309 14.25 -1.46 -0.46
C HIS A 309 14.95 -1.57 0.91
N ALA A 310 14.63 -2.62 1.67
CA ALA A 310 15.19 -2.91 2.98
C ALA A 310 16.67 -3.30 2.94
N TYR A 311 17.05 -4.24 2.07
CA TYR A 311 18.32 -4.94 2.16
C TYR A 311 19.35 -4.55 1.09
N VAL A 312 18.97 -3.81 0.05
CA VAL A 312 19.96 -3.18 -0.85
C VAL A 312 20.52 -1.90 -0.23
N ARG A 313 19.72 -1.20 0.59
CA ARG A 313 20.05 0.09 1.21
C ARG A 313 20.22 -0.07 2.72
N THR A 314 21.19 -0.86 3.15
CA THR A 314 21.28 -1.30 4.56
C THR A 314 21.70 -0.14 5.47
N TRP A 315 20.78 0.31 6.33
CA TRP A 315 21.05 1.19 7.46
C TRP A 315 19.87 1.14 8.44
N GLY A 316 18.81 1.90 8.20
CA GLY A 316 17.52 1.77 8.92
C GLY A 316 16.42 1.09 8.10
N HIS A 317 16.67 0.78 6.83
CA HIS A 317 15.63 0.34 5.91
C HIS A 317 15.01 -1.05 6.21
N PRO A 318 15.69 -2.01 6.85
CA PRO A 318 15.09 -3.29 7.21
C PRO A 318 13.88 -3.20 8.12
N TRP A 319 13.76 -2.16 8.93
CA TRP A 319 12.55 -1.91 9.73
C TRP A 319 11.28 -1.79 8.87
N TYR A 320 11.40 -1.24 7.65
CA TYR A 320 10.27 -1.11 6.71
C TYR A 320 9.70 -2.46 6.25
N PHE A 321 10.54 -3.50 6.21
CA PHE A 321 10.11 -4.86 5.92
C PHE A 321 9.16 -5.36 7.02
N PHE A 322 9.59 -5.29 8.27
CA PHE A 322 8.81 -5.75 9.43
C PHE A 322 7.56 -4.92 9.68
N GLN A 323 7.58 -3.65 9.29
CA GLN A 323 6.43 -2.75 9.40
C GLN A 323 5.27 -3.18 8.49
N SER A 324 5.56 -3.58 7.25
CA SER A 324 4.54 -3.60 6.18
C SER A 324 4.28 -4.98 5.58
N VAL A 325 5.30 -5.85 5.52
CA VAL A 325 5.15 -7.20 4.95
C VAL A 325 4.19 -8.08 5.75
N PRO A 326 4.23 -8.10 7.10
CA PRO A 326 3.25 -8.87 7.87
C PRO A 326 1.80 -8.44 7.59
N ALA A 327 1.55 -7.13 7.46
CA ALA A 327 0.23 -6.61 7.12
C ALA A 327 -0.21 -7.05 5.71
N ALA A 328 0.69 -7.01 4.73
CA ALA A 328 0.41 -7.49 3.37
C ALA A 328 0.12 -9.00 3.32
N ILE A 329 0.89 -9.83 4.04
CA ILE A 329 0.61 -11.28 4.17
C ILE A 329 -0.73 -11.51 4.87
N GLY A 330 -1.06 -10.71 5.89
CA GLY A 330 -2.36 -10.75 6.57
C GLY A 330 -3.55 -10.56 5.64
N LEU A 331 -3.39 -9.84 4.52
CA LEU A 331 -4.43 -9.72 3.50
C LEU A 331 -4.79 -11.08 2.88
N LEU A 332 -3.84 -12.02 2.76
CA LEU A 332 -4.18 -13.39 2.33
C LEU A 332 -5.15 -14.03 3.30
N ALA A 333 -4.88 -13.98 4.60
CA ALA A 333 -5.76 -14.59 5.60
C ALA A 333 -7.17 -13.96 5.60
N LEU A 334 -7.27 -12.66 5.33
CA LEU A 334 -8.53 -11.94 5.25
C LEU A 334 -9.40 -12.36 4.04
N PHE A 335 -8.77 -12.73 2.93
CA PHE A 335 -9.43 -13.01 1.66
C PHE A 335 -9.25 -14.46 1.16
N ALA A 336 -8.67 -15.36 1.97
CA ALA A 336 -8.43 -16.77 1.64
C ALA A 336 -9.66 -17.67 1.80
N SER A 337 -10.76 -17.15 2.34
CA SER A 337 -12.02 -17.88 2.45
C SER A 337 -12.88 -17.67 1.19
N PRO A 338 -13.32 -18.74 0.51
CA PRO A 338 -14.36 -18.65 -0.53
C PRO A 338 -15.72 -18.25 0.03
#